data_AF-A0A653RSN9-F1
#
_entry.id   AF-A0A653RSN9-F1
#
_cell.length_a   1.000
_cell.length_b   1.000
_cell.length_c   1.000
_cell.angle_alpha   90.00
_cell.angle_beta   90.00
_cell.angle_gamma   90.00
#
_symmetry.space_group_name_H-M   'P 1'
#
loop_
_entity.id
_entity.type
_entity.pdbx_description
1 polymer ?
#
loop_
_entity_poly.entity_id
_entity_poly.type
_entity_poly.pdbx_seq_one_letter_code
_entity_poly.pdbx_strand_id
1 'polypeptide(L)'
;MRISGTIAVAFVTCLAAGATGAAEALPKLVGQDYGKARAALLRQEWRPVALPDADQCMAGDKRCAGRPEMYVCAGTGLGQCVFVWRRKAVVIDVMTEGEERPVVRYVRPRKD
;
A
#
# COMPACT_ATOMS: atom_id res chain seq x y z
N MET A 1 71.39 -8.67 1.69
CA MET A 1 70.10 -8.59 2.44
C MET A 1 69.12 -7.86 1.53
N ARG A 2 68.23 -8.56 0.80
CA ARG A 2 66.78 -8.77 1.07
C ARG A 2 66.13 -7.51 1.68
N ILE A 3 65.09 -6.92 1.09
CA ILE A 3 63.73 -7.46 1.06
C ILE A 3 62.98 -6.99 -0.21
N SER A 4 62.49 -7.95 -1.00
CA SER A 4 61.45 -7.75 -2.02
C SER A 4 60.14 -7.41 -1.33
N GLY A 5 59.56 -6.24 -1.65
CA GLY A 5 58.23 -5.85 -1.22
C GLY A 5 57.19 -6.26 -2.27
N THR A 6 56.48 -7.36 -2.04
CA THR A 6 55.30 -7.78 -2.81
C THR A 6 54.14 -6.83 -2.52
N ILE A 7 53.77 -6.00 -3.48
CA ILE A 7 52.53 -5.19 -3.44
C ILE A 7 51.37 -6.12 -3.78
N ALA A 8 50.58 -6.50 -2.76
CA ALA A 8 49.34 -7.24 -2.96
C ALA A 8 48.23 -6.27 -3.40
N VAL A 9 47.86 -6.30 -4.68
CA VAL A 9 46.69 -5.59 -5.21
C VAL A 9 45.45 -6.39 -4.83
N ALA A 10 44.70 -5.91 -3.83
CA ALA A 10 43.41 -6.48 -3.46
C ALA A 10 42.35 -6.06 -4.50
N PHE A 11 41.97 -6.98 -5.37
CA PHE A 11 40.83 -6.84 -6.27
C PHE A 11 39.53 -6.86 -5.45
N VAL A 12 38.92 -5.69 -5.26
CA VAL A 12 37.59 -5.55 -4.67
C VAL A 12 36.57 -5.92 -5.76
N THR A 13 36.10 -7.17 -5.74
CA THR A 13 34.98 -7.62 -6.56
C THR A 13 33.67 -7.05 -5.99
N CYS A 14 33.17 -5.97 -6.60
CA CYS A 14 31.83 -5.47 -6.34
C CYS A 14 30.79 -6.49 -6.84
N LEU A 15 30.21 -7.29 -5.93
CA LEU A 15 29.00 -8.04 -6.22
C LEU A 15 27.82 -7.06 -6.30
N ALA A 16 27.44 -6.68 -7.52
CA ALA A 16 26.17 -6.04 -7.79
C ALA A 16 25.05 -7.07 -7.59
N ALA A 17 24.44 -7.09 -6.40
CA ALA A 17 23.22 -7.84 -6.16
C ALA A 17 22.08 -7.16 -6.93
N GLY A 18 21.77 -7.68 -8.12
CA GLY A 18 20.60 -7.27 -8.88
C GLY A 18 19.34 -7.59 -8.10
N ALA A 19 18.65 -6.56 -7.60
CA ALA A 19 17.32 -6.70 -7.05
C ALA A 19 16.37 -7.05 -8.21
N THR A 20 16.12 -8.35 -8.40
CA THR A 20 15.00 -8.82 -9.21
C THR A 20 13.71 -8.36 -8.54
N GLY A 21 13.15 -7.26 -9.04
CA GLY A 21 11.87 -6.73 -8.60
C GLY A 21 10.74 -7.70 -8.96
N ALA A 22 10.47 -8.68 -8.09
CA ALA A 22 9.22 -9.42 -8.16
C ALA A 22 8.09 -8.41 -7.96
N ALA A 23 7.20 -8.30 -8.95
CA ALA A 23 5.98 -7.51 -8.81
C ALA A 23 5.24 -8.02 -7.56
N GLU A 24 5.06 -7.17 -6.54
CA GLU A 24 4.36 -7.60 -5.33
C GLU A 24 2.92 -7.99 -5.70
N ALA A 25 2.52 -9.21 -5.36
CA ALA A 25 1.16 -9.65 -5.55
C ALA A 25 0.20 -8.78 -4.72
N LEU A 26 -0.91 -8.38 -5.34
CA LEU A 26 -1.95 -7.61 -4.66
C LEU A 26 -2.63 -8.46 -3.57
N PRO A 27 -3.04 -7.84 -2.45
CA PRO A 27 -3.75 -8.56 -1.40
C PRO A 27 -5.13 -9.01 -1.89
N LYS A 28 -5.49 -10.26 -1.59
CA LYS A 28 -6.80 -10.85 -1.95
C LYS A 28 -7.87 -10.42 -0.94
N LEU A 29 -8.47 -9.26 -1.18
CA LEU A 29 -9.44 -8.64 -0.26
C LEU A 29 -10.88 -8.61 -0.77
N VAL A 30 -11.11 -8.90 -2.05
CA VAL A 30 -12.45 -8.84 -2.66
C VAL A 30 -13.44 -9.72 -1.90
N GLY A 31 -14.62 -9.18 -1.63
CA GLY A 31 -15.66 -9.85 -0.85
C GLY A 31 -15.58 -9.65 0.66
N GLN A 32 -14.49 -9.09 1.17
CA GLN A 32 -14.35 -8.82 2.61
C GLN A 32 -15.03 -7.51 3.01
N ASP A 33 -15.64 -7.51 4.20
CA ASP A 33 -15.96 -6.28 4.91
C ASP A 33 -14.71 -5.43 5.09
N TYR A 34 -14.84 -4.12 4.91
CA TYR A 34 -13.69 -3.22 4.89
C TYR A 34 -12.94 -3.18 6.24
N GLY A 35 -13.63 -3.31 7.37
CA GLY A 35 -12.97 -3.39 8.68
C GLY A 35 -12.03 -4.59 8.78
N LYS A 36 -12.47 -5.75 8.26
CA LYS A 36 -11.64 -6.97 8.18
C LYS A 36 -10.49 -6.81 7.18
N ALA A 37 -10.77 -6.23 6.01
CA ALA A 37 -9.76 -5.97 4.99
C ALA A 37 -8.66 -5.03 5.50
N ARG A 38 -9.04 -3.94 6.17
CA ARG A 38 -8.15 -2.99 6.83
C ARG A 38 -7.25 -3.65 7.87
N ALA A 39 -7.83 -4.48 8.75
CA ALA A 39 -7.05 -5.21 9.74
C ALA A 39 -6.04 -6.17 9.08
N ALA A 40 -6.42 -6.80 7.96
CA ALA A 40 -5.52 -7.67 7.21
C ALA A 40 -4.38 -6.90 6.52
N LEU A 41 -4.65 -5.71 5.98
CA LEU A 41 -3.65 -4.82 5.39
C LEU A 41 -2.62 -4.38 6.43
N LEU A 42 -3.08 -3.92 7.60
CA LEU A 42 -2.21 -3.51 8.70
C LEU A 42 -1.30 -4.65 9.19
N ARG A 43 -1.83 -5.88 9.33
CA ARG A 43 -1.02 -7.07 9.68
C ARG A 43 0.02 -7.45 8.63
N GLN A 44 -0.23 -7.10 7.37
CA GLN A 44 0.67 -7.34 6.23
C GLN A 44 1.58 -6.13 5.96
N GLU A 45 1.72 -5.24 6.93
CA GLU A 45 2.58 -4.06 6.89
C GLU A 45 2.23 -3.05 5.78
N TRP A 46 1.00 -3.11 5.26
CA TRP A 46 0.46 -2.00 4.47
C TRP A 46 0.14 -0.84 5.39
N ARG A 47 0.61 0.35 5.01
CA ARG A 47 0.43 1.59 5.74
C ARG A 47 -0.69 2.40 5.10
N PRO A 48 -1.59 3.00 5.90
CA PRO A 48 -2.58 3.94 5.38
C PRO A 48 -1.85 5.17 4.81
N VAL A 49 -2.34 5.68 3.67
CA VAL A 49 -1.78 6.87 3.03
C VAL A 49 -2.84 7.97 3.02
N ALA A 50 -2.57 9.06 3.72
CA ALA A 50 -3.32 10.30 3.59
C ALA A 50 -2.75 11.08 2.40
N LEU A 51 -3.55 11.22 1.34
CA LEU A 51 -3.17 12.03 0.17
C LEU A 51 -3.58 13.49 0.39
N PRO A 52 -2.82 14.45 -0.16
CA PRO A 52 -3.10 15.88 0.02
C PRO A 52 -4.39 16.34 -0.67
N ASP A 53 -4.82 15.64 -1.71
CA ASP A 53 -6.03 15.87 -2.49
C ASP A 53 -7.20 14.94 -2.07
N ALA A 54 -7.10 14.28 -0.91
CA ALA A 54 -8.19 13.48 -0.37
C ALA A 54 -9.36 14.35 0.09
N ASP A 55 -10.58 13.86 -0.12
CA ASP A 55 -11.79 14.49 0.39
C ASP A 55 -11.85 14.48 1.92
N GLN A 56 -12.69 15.36 2.48
CA GLN A 56 -13.02 15.31 3.89
C GLN A 56 -14.09 14.26 4.16
N CYS A 57 -13.88 13.44 5.19
CA CYS A 57 -14.91 12.54 5.67
C CYS A 57 -16.08 13.35 6.22
N MET A 58 -17.29 13.13 5.71
CA MET A 58 -18.49 13.82 6.19
C MET A 58 -18.78 13.46 7.65
N ALA A 59 -19.25 14.44 8.43
CA ALA A 59 -19.61 14.23 9.82
C ALA A 59 -20.68 13.13 9.94
N GLY A 60 -20.41 12.12 10.75
CA GLY A 60 -21.30 10.97 10.95
C GLY A 60 -21.10 9.80 9.98
N ASP A 61 -20.27 9.95 8.94
CA ASP A 61 -19.99 8.86 8.01
C ASP A 61 -19.02 7.83 8.61
N LYS A 62 -19.57 6.71 9.08
CA LYS A 62 -18.83 5.61 9.72
C LYS A 62 -17.91 4.86 8.75
N ARG A 63 -18.11 4.99 7.43
CA ARG A 63 -17.29 4.33 6.42
C ARG A 63 -15.88 4.91 6.43
N CYS A 64 -15.75 6.22 6.60
CA CYS A 64 -14.46 6.94 6.55
C CYS A 64 -13.98 7.49 7.91
N ALA A 65 -14.82 7.54 8.94
CA ALA A 65 -14.44 8.10 10.23
C ALA A 65 -13.19 7.42 10.83
N GLY A 66 -12.17 8.22 11.17
CA GLY A 66 -10.91 7.73 11.74
C GLY A 66 -10.03 6.93 10.77
N ARG A 67 -10.24 7.07 9.46
CA ARG A 67 -9.51 6.35 8.42
C ARG A 67 -8.66 7.30 7.57
N PRO A 68 -7.40 7.56 7.95
CA PRO A 68 -6.53 8.47 7.20
C PRO A 68 -6.23 7.96 5.79
N GLU A 69 -6.45 6.67 5.51
CA GLU A 69 -6.34 6.11 4.17
C GLU A 69 -7.50 6.48 3.23
N MET A 70 -8.58 7.10 3.71
CA MET A 70 -9.69 7.47 2.84
C MET A 70 -9.26 8.54 1.84
N TYR A 71 -9.54 8.28 0.56
CA TYR A 71 -9.31 9.23 -0.52
C TYR A 71 -10.59 9.94 -0.95
N VAL A 72 -11.65 9.17 -1.19
CA VAL A 72 -12.97 9.70 -1.55
C VAL A 72 -14.06 8.73 -1.10
N CYS A 73 -15.21 9.26 -0.69
CA CYS A 73 -16.44 8.51 -0.48
C CYS A 73 -17.60 9.20 -1.19
N ALA A 74 -18.37 8.45 -1.97
CA ALA A 74 -19.62 8.93 -2.54
C ALA A 74 -20.64 9.15 -1.42
N GLY A 75 -21.26 10.33 -1.41
CA GLY A 75 -22.32 10.69 -0.45
C GLY A 75 -23.71 10.14 -0.82
N THR A 76 -23.88 9.62 -2.04
CA THR A 76 -25.13 9.02 -2.54
C THR A 76 -24.83 7.84 -3.46
N GLY A 77 -25.79 6.93 -3.64
CA GLY A 77 -25.69 5.82 -4.60
C GLY A 77 -25.28 4.50 -3.93
N LEU A 78 -24.23 3.84 -4.45
CA LEU A 78 -23.77 2.54 -3.96
C LEU A 78 -22.90 2.61 -2.68
N GLY A 79 -22.80 3.79 -2.06
CA GLY A 79 -21.95 4.00 -0.89
C GLY A 79 -20.47 3.72 -1.16
N GLN A 80 -19.98 4.11 -2.33
CA GLN A 80 -18.62 3.80 -2.77
C GLN A 80 -17.58 4.58 -1.96
N CYS A 81 -16.50 3.91 -1.55
CA CYS A 81 -15.32 4.58 -1.01
C CYS A 81 -14.06 4.02 -1.66
N VAL A 82 -13.04 4.87 -1.77
CA VAL A 82 -11.68 4.50 -2.20
C VAL A 82 -10.71 4.80 -1.05
N PHE A 83 -9.89 3.81 -0.74
CA PHE A 83 -8.88 3.88 0.31
C PHE A 83 -7.48 3.57 -0.24
N VAL A 84 -6.49 4.36 0.15
CA VAL A 84 -5.14 4.31 -0.41
C VAL A 84 -4.15 3.72 0.59
N TRP A 85 -3.43 2.70 0.13
CA TRP A 85 -2.50 1.94 0.95
C TRP A 85 -1.14 1.85 0.28
N ARG A 86 -0.08 1.85 1.09
CA ARG A 86 1.30 1.68 0.60
C ARG A 86 2.01 0.55 1.33
N ARG A 87 2.76 -0.24 0.58
CA ARG A 87 3.75 -1.17 1.11
C ARG A 87 4.99 -1.12 0.23
N LYS A 88 6.14 -0.80 0.83
CA LYS A 88 7.38 -0.52 0.09
C LYS A 88 7.13 0.49 -1.03
N ALA A 89 7.46 0.16 -2.27
CA ALA A 89 7.26 1.00 -3.45
C ALA A 89 5.86 0.87 -4.09
N VAL A 90 4.99 -0.02 -3.60
CA VAL A 90 3.68 -0.28 -4.19
C VAL A 90 2.61 0.52 -3.47
N VAL A 91 1.81 1.25 -4.25
CA VAL A 91 0.60 1.95 -3.80
C VAL A 91 -0.62 1.31 -4.46
N ILE A 92 -1.67 1.09 -3.68
CA ILE A 92 -2.91 0.45 -4.16
C ILE A 92 -4.12 1.29 -3.77
N ASP A 93 -5.13 1.24 -4.63
CA ASP A 93 -6.50 1.63 -4.31
C ASP A 93 -7.27 0.38 -3.86
N VAL A 94 -7.95 0.49 -2.73
CA VAL A 94 -8.95 -0.47 -2.25
C VAL A 94 -10.31 0.21 -2.35
N MET A 95 -11.18 -0.34 -3.19
CA MET A 95 -12.52 0.21 -3.40
C MET A 95 -13.57 -0.66 -2.72
N THR A 96 -14.53 -0.03 -2.05
CA THR A 96 -15.62 -0.70 -1.33
C THR A 96 -16.99 -0.18 -1.72
N GLU A 97 -18.01 -1.05 -1.72
CA GLU A 97 -19.43 -0.66 -1.88
C GLU A 97 -20.25 -1.00 -0.64
N GLY A 98 -21.22 -0.16 -0.30
CA GLY A 98 -22.17 -0.36 0.79
C GLY A 98 -22.11 0.74 1.86
N GLU A 99 -23.28 1.22 2.27
CA GLU A 99 -23.42 2.30 3.25
C GLU A 99 -23.16 1.83 4.69
N GLU A 100 -23.83 0.77 5.12
CA GLU A 100 -23.71 0.22 6.49
C GLU A 100 -22.59 -0.81 6.63
N ARG A 101 -22.35 -1.56 5.55
CA ARG A 101 -21.39 -2.69 5.52
C ARG A 101 -20.56 -2.61 4.25
N PRO A 102 -19.58 -1.68 4.18
CA PRO A 102 -18.74 -1.51 3.00
C PRO A 102 -17.94 -2.78 2.72
N VAL A 103 -18.11 -3.36 1.53
CA VAL A 103 -17.45 -4.59 1.08
C VAL A 103 -16.49 -4.28 -0.05
N VAL A 104 -15.25 -4.77 0.05
CA VAL A 104 -14.22 -4.58 -0.99
C VAL A 104 -14.71 -5.20 -2.31
N ARG A 105 -14.70 -4.42 -3.39
CA ARG A 105 -15.06 -4.84 -4.75
C ARG A 105 -13.84 -5.10 -5.60
N TYR A 106 -12.83 -4.23 -5.50
CA TYR A 106 -11.58 -4.42 -6.21
C TYR A 106 -10.40 -3.84 -5.43
N VAL A 107 -9.23 -4.37 -5.76
CA VAL A 107 -7.92 -3.87 -5.35
C VAL A 107 -7.12 -3.69 -6.63
N ARG A 108 -6.52 -2.51 -6.83
CA ARG A 108 -5.71 -2.24 -8.02
C ARG A 108 -4.47 -1.43 -7.64
N PRO A 109 -3.37 -1.52 -8.42
CA PRO A 109 -2.28 -0.57 -8.29
C PRO A 109 -2.83 0.83 -8.57
N ARG A 110 -2.45 1.80 -7.75
CA ARG A 110 -2.76 3.20 -8.01
C ARG A 110 -1.87 3.67 -9.16
N LYS A 111 -2.46 4.37 -10.12
CA LYS A 111 -1.71 5.09 -11.17
C LYS A 111 -1.59 6.53 -10.69
N ASP A 112 -0.38 7.06 -10.70
CA ASP A 112 -0.09 8.47 -10.44
C ASP A 112 -0.67 9.36 -11.55
#